data_AF-A0A2I3GYH7-F1
#
_entry.id   AF-A0A2I3GYH7-F1
#
_cell.length_a   1.000
_cell.length_b   1.000
_cell.length_c   1.000
_cell.angle_alpha   90.00
_cell.angle_beta   90.00
_cell.angle_gamma   90.00
#
_symmetry.space_group_name_H-M   'P 1'
#
loop_
_entity.id
_entity.type
_entity.pdbx_description
1 polymer ?
#
loop_
_entity_poly.entity_id
_entity_poly.type
_entity_poly.pdbx_seq_one_letter_code
_entity_poly.pdbx_strand_id
1 'polypeptide(L)' 'MSFLLPKLTSKKEVDQVIKSTAEKVLVLRFGRDEDPVCLQLDDICAASSMCLMQRET' A
#
# COMPACT_ATOMS: atom_id res chain seq x y z
N MET A 1 9.50 -5.30 10.20
CA MET A 1 8.29 -6.10 9.90
C MET A 1 7.11 -5.14 9.84
N SER A 2 6.64 -4.75 8.65
CA SER A 2 5.31 -4.15 8.52
C SER A 2 4.40 -5.25 7.97
N PHE A 3 3.39 -5.61 8.74
CA PHE A 3 2.53 -6.78 8.53
C PHE A 3 1.20 -6.42 7.84
N LEU A 4 0.94 -5.11 7.65
CA LEU A 4 -0.36 -4.58 7.25
C LEU A 4 -0.47 -4.32 5.74
N LEU A 5 0.63 -3.92 5.08
CA LEU A 5 0.66 -3.58 3.66
C LEU A 5 1.69 -4.42 2.90
N PRO A 6 1.35 -4.93 1.69
CA PRO A 6 2.26 -5.72 0.88
C PRO A 6 3.45 -4.87 0.42
N LYS A 7 4.66 -5.38 0.59
CA LYS A 7 5.89 -4.73 0.14
C LYS A 7 6.27 -5.15 -1.27
N LEU A 8 6.61 -4.17 -2.09
CA LEU A 8 7.17 -4.38 -3.41
C LEU A 8 8.68 -4.14 -3.34
N THR A 9 9.47 -5.13 -3.70
CA THR A 9 10.95 -5.09 -3.56
C THR A 9 11.65 -4.80 -4.88
N SER A 10 10.95 -4.99 -6.00
CA SER A 10 11.50 -4.90 -7.34
C SER A 10 10.66 -4.01 -8.25
N LYS A 11 11.30 -3.30 -9.17
CA LYS A 11 10.62 -2.49 -10.18
C LYS A 11 9.62 -3.31 -11.01
N LYS A 12 9.96 -4.56 -11.33
CA LYS A 12 9.06 -5.48 -12.06
C LYS A 12 7.75 -5.73 -11.31
N GLU A 13 7.81 -5.87 -9.99
CA GLU A 13 6.61 -6.07 -9.17
C GLU A 13 5.75 -4.82 -9.23
N VAL A 14 6.34 -3.63 -9.07
CA VAL A 14 5.64 -2.33 -9.20
C VAL A 14 4.92 -2.22 -10.54
N ASP A 15 5.62 -2.49 -11.65
CA ASP A 15 5.05 -2.51 -12.99
C ASP A 15 3.87 -3.50 -13.11
N GLN A 16 3.96 -4.66 -12.47
CA GLN A 16 2.91 -5.67 -12.51
C GLN A 16 1.67 -5.24 -11.72
N VAL A 17 1.82 -4.64 -10.53
CA VAL A 17 0.68 -4.20 -9.71
C VAL A 17 -0.06 -3.04 -10.40
N ILE A 18 0.68 -2.13 -11.03
CA ILE A 18 0.10 -1.03 -11.82
C ILE A 18 -0.74 -1.59 -12.97
N LYS A 19 -0.20 -2.55 -13.73
CA LYS A 19 -0.93 -3.17 -14.85
C LYS A 19 -2.13 -4.01 -14.40
N SER A 20 -2.04 -4.62 -13.22
CA SER A 20 -3.11 -5.48 -12.68
C SER A 20 -4.25 -4.68 -12.05
N THR A 21 -4.04 -3.42 -11.68
CA THR A 21 -5.03 -2.59 -10.97
C THR A 21 -5.67 -1.61 -11.95
N ALA A 22 -6.72 -2.07 -12.66
CA ALA A 22 -7.39 -1.26 -13.68
C ALA A 22 -8.56 -0.41 -13.15
N GLU A 23 -9.33 -0.94 -12.19
CA GLU A 23 -10.62 -0.36 -11.77
C GLU A 23 -10.59 0.26 -10.37
N LYS A 24 -9.42 0.30 -9.74
CA LYS A 24 -9.23 0.80 -8.37
C LYS A 24 -8.09 1.82 -8.32
N VAL A 25 -8.13 2.67 -7.30
CA VAL A 25 -7.03 3.61 -7.03
C VAL A 25 -5.88 2.84 -6.38
N LEU A 26 -4.74 2.79 -7.07
CA LEU A 26 -3.51 2.23 -6.52
C LEU A 26 -2.72 3.31 -5.79
N VAL A 27 -2.47 3.11 -4.48
CA VAL A 27 -1.62 3.98 -3.67
C VAL A 27 -0.29 3.28 -3.39
N LEU A 28 0.81 3.87 -3.84
CA LEU A 28 2.16 3.36 -3.64
C LEU A 28 2.94 4.30 -2.74
N ARG A 29 3.47 3.79 -1.63
CA ARG A 29 4.37 4.53 -0.74
C ARG A 29 5.82 4.20 -1.07
N PHE A 30 6.61 5.22 -1.40
CA PHE A 30 8.06 5.09 -1.56
C PHE A 30 8.74 5.67 -0.32
N GLY A 31 9.54 4.86 0.38
CA GLY A 31 10.22 5.28 1.61
C GLY A 31 10.92 4.10 2.28
N ARG A 32 11.81 4.37 3.23
CA ARG A 32 12.47 3.32 4.01
C ARG A 32 11.58 2.90 5.17
N ASP A 33 11.61 1.62 5.50
CA ASP A 33 10.80 1.07 6.60
C ASP A 33 11.29 1.50 7.99
N GLU A 34 12.50 2.02 8.06
CA GLU A 34 13.13 2.51 9.30
C GLU A 34 12.73 3.95 9.63
N ASP A 35 12.14 4.68 8.67
CA ASP A 35 11.69 6.05 8.89
C ASP A 35 10.41 6.06 9.74
N PRO A 36 10.39 6.74 10.90
CA PRO A 36 9.24 6.75 11.80
C PRO A 36 8.00 7.37 11.15
N VAL A 37 8.19 8.33 10.23
CA VAL A 37 7.11 8.95 9.44
C VAL A 37 6.48 7.91 8.49
N CYS A 38 7.28 7.02 7.92
CA CYS A 38 6.78 5.98 7.02
C CYS A 38 5.93 4.94 7.77
N LEU A 39 6.26 4.65 9.02
CA LEU A 39 5.47 3.75 9.89
C LEU A 39 4.12 4.36 10.26
N GLN A 40 4.08 5.65 10.60
CA GLN A 40 2.81 6.34 10.90
C GLN A 40 1.89 6.41 9.68
N LEU A 41 2.46 6.65 8.49
CA LEU A 41 1.69 6.65 7.25
C LEU A 41 1.17 5.25 6.89
N ASP A 42 1.92 4.19 7.19
CA ASP A 42 1.50 2.80 6.98
C ASP A 42 0.21 2.48 7.76
N ASP A 43 0.15 2.93 9.02
CA ASP A 43 -0.99 2.72 9.92
C ASP A 43 -2.26 3.44 9.42
N ILE A 44 -2.12 4.71 9.03
CA ILE A 44 -3.22 5.52 8.46
C ILE A 44 -3.71 4.90 7.15
N CYS A 45 -2.77 4.46 6.30
CA CYS A 45 -3.10 3.86 5.02
C CYS A 45 -3.81 2.52 5.22
N ALA A 46 -3.37 1.68 6.16
CA ALA A 46 -4.02 0.41 6.50
C ALA A 46 -5.45 0.62 7.04
N ALA A 47 -5.64 1.57 7.95
CA ALA A 47 -6.97 1.93 8.46
C ALA A 47 -7.90 2.42 7.34
N SER A 48 -7.37 3.23 6.41
CA SER A 48 -8.13 3.74 5.25
C SER A 48 -8.47 2.62 4.27
N SER A 49 -7.54 1.71 3.97
CA SER A 49 -7.77 0.53 3.14
C SER A 49 -8.87 -0.35 3.70
N MET A 50 -8.89 -0.58 5.01
CA MET A 50 -9.93 -1.35 5.69
C MET A 50 -11.31 -0.67 5.57
N CYS A 51 -11.36 0.66 5.72
CA CYS A 51 -12.61 1.42 5.59
C CYS A 51 -13.12 1.44 4.14
N LEU A 52 -12.22 1.55 3.15
CA LEU A 52 -12.58 1.51 1.73
C LEU A 52 -13.10 0.13 1.31
N MET A 53 -12.50 -0.95 1.81
CA MET A 53 -13.00 -2.32 1.59
C MET A 53 -14.41 -2.52 2.15
N GLN A 54 -14.77 -1.90 3.28
CA GLN A 54 -16.12 -2.00 3.84
C GLN A 54 -17.20 -1.26 3.04
N ARG A 55 -16.84 -0.35 2.12
CA ARG A 55 -17.80 0.38 1.27
C ARG A 55 -18.13 -0.33 -0.04
N GLU A 56 -17.38 -1.35 -0.42
CA GLU A 56 -17.60 -2.13 -1.65
C GLU A 56 -18.53 -3.36 -1.43
N THR A 57 -19.10 -3.54 -0.23
CA THR A 57 -20.07 -4.61 0.11
C THR A 57 -21.45 -4.03 0.37
#